data_AF-A0A7W6A803-F1
#
_entry.id   AF-A0A7W6A803-F1
#
_cell.length_a   1.000
_cell.length_b   1.000
_cell.length_c   1.000
_cell.angle_alpha   90.00
_cell.angle_beta   90.00
_cell.angle_gamma   90.00
#
_symmetry.space_group_name_H-M   'P 1'
#
loop_
_entity.id
_entity.type
_entity.pdbx_description
1 polymer ?
#
loop_
_entity_poly.entity_id
_entity_poly.type
_entity_poly.pdbx_seq_one_letter_code
_entity_poly.pdbx_strand_id
1 'polypeptide(L)'
;MANQLGDARRVAADLLDRMDRPQDAAIVRAGGGDDFVEVRAALAALSTVATRLRHWEQALRCYADASFWEGDGHNACLALHDAGDMARAALAGRALFHHRD
;
A
#
# COMPACT_ATOMS: atom_id res chain seq x y z
N MET A 1 -7.77 7.01 7.47
CA MET A 1 -7.09 8.23 7.93
C MET A 1 -6.50 8.10 9.33
N ALA A 2 -7.26 7.74 10.38
CA ALA A 2 -6.74 7.63 11.75
C ALA A 2 -5.50 6.71 11.88
N ASN A 3 -5.48 5.59 11.18
CA ASN A 3 -4.33 4.69 11.15
C ASN A 3 -3.06 5.32 10.52
N GLN A 4 -3.25 6.15 9.48
CA GLN A 4 -2.13 6.75 8.74
C GLN A 4 -1.46 7.89 9.49
N LEU A 5 -2.22 8.67 10.28
CA LEU A 5 -1.65 9.70 11.13
C LEU A 5 -0.81 9.07 12.25
N GLY A 6 -1.28 7.98 12.86
CA GLY A 6 -0.51 7.20 13.83
C GLY A 6 0.81 6.67 13.24
N ASP A 7 0.76 6.09 12.04
CA ASP A 7 1.97 5.64 11.34
C ASP A 7 2.91 6.79 10.96
N ALA A 8 2.37 7.92 10.51
CA ALA A 8 3.15 9.11 10.20
C ALA A 8 3.89 9.63 11.44
N ARG A 9 3.20 9.72 12.58
CA ARG A 9 3.80 10.09 13.87
C ARG A 9 4.89 9.12 14.30
N ARG A 10 4.66 7.81 14.16
CA ARG A 10 5.66 6.77 14.47
C ARG A 10 6.93 6.96 13.64
N VAL A 11 6.79 7.09 12.32
CA VAL A 11 7.93 7.32 11.41
C VAL A 11 8.66 8.62 11.72
N ALA A 12 7.91 9.70 11.97
CA ALA A 12 8.48 11.00 12.31
C ALA A 12 9.23 10.99 13.65
N ALA A 13 8.68 10.35 14.68
CA ALA A 13 9.35 10.22 15.97
C ALA A 13 10.67 9.43 15.85
N ASP A 14 10.67 8.33 15.09
CA ASP A 14 11.89 7.55 14.85
C ASP A 14 12.94 8.31 14.03
N LEU A 15 12.52 9.26 13.17
CA LEU A 15 13.42 10.16 12.46
C LEU A 15 13.99 11.22 13.39
N LEU A 16 13.14 11.85 14.21
CA LEU A 16 13.53 12.90 15.16
C LEU A 16 14.54 12.38 16.18
N ASP A 17 14.37 11.16 16.69
CA ASP A 17 15.37 10.52 17.55
C ASP A 17 16.72 10.36 16.85
N ARG A 18 16.72 9.93 15.58
CA ARG A 18 17.95 9.78 14.78
C ARG A 18 18.62 11.12 14.43
N MET A 19 17.86 12.21 14.48
CA MET A 19 18.35 13.57 14.31
C MET A 19 18.81 14.23 15.62
N ASP A 20 18.90 13.46 16.71
CA ASP A 20 19.26 13.95 18.05
C ASP A 20 18.28 15.02 18.58
N ARG A 21 16.98 14.86 18.23
CA ARG A 21 15.86 15.68 18.72
C ARG A 21 14.87 14.85 19.56
N PRO A 22 15.32 14.21 20.66
CA PRO A 22 14.50 13.27 21.42
C PRO A 22 13.29 13.91 22.13
N GLN A 23 13.37 15.20 22.46
CA GLN A 23 12.27 15.94 23.08
C GLN A 23 11.10 16.12 22.09
N ASP A 24 11.42 16.46 20.84
CA ASP A 24 10.45 16.58 19.76
C ASP A 24 9.82 15.22 19.43
N ALA A 25 10.63 14.16 19.40
CA ALA A 25 10.15 12.80 19.23
C ALA A 25 9.17 12.38 20.34
N ALA A 26 9.44 12.77 21.59
CA ALA A 26 8.54 12.51 22.71
C ALA A 26 7.18 13.22 22.57
N ILE A 27 7.16 14.47 22.10
CA ILE A 27 5.93 15.21 21.81
C ILE A 27 5.08 14.46 20.76
N VAL A 28 5.72 14.02 19.68
CA VAL A 28 5.04 13.29 18.59
C VAL A 28 4.49 11.95 19.07
N ARG A 29 5.25 11.19 19.88
CA ARG A 29 4.79 9.93 20.48
C ARG A 29 3.61 10.09 21.43
N ALA A 30 3.55 11.20 22.16
CA ALA A 30 2.44 11.55 23.03
C ALA A 30 1.17 11.98 22.25
N GLY A 31 1.25 12.06 20.92
CA GLY A 31 0.14 12.41 20.04
C GLY A 31 0.04 13.90 19.70
N GLY A 32 1.06 14.70 20.03
CA GLY A 32 1.20 16.08 19.58
C GLY A 32 2.06 16.20 18.30
N GLY A 33 2.45 17.43 17.95
CA GLY A 33 3.44 17.69 16.89
C GLY A 33 2.97 17.38 15.47
N ASP A 34 1.67 17.34 15.19
CA ASP A 34 1.13 17.09 13.83
C ASP A 34 1.53 18.14 12.80
N ASP A 35 1.90 19.33 13.27
CA ASP A 35 2.39 20.46 12.49
C ASP A 35 3.88 20.34 12.14
N PHE A 36 4.63 19.45 12.80
CA PHE A 36 6.03 19.20 12.49
C PHE A 36 6.18 18.75 11.04
N VAL A 37 7.23 19.26 10.38
CA VAL A 37 7.47 19.00 8.96
C VAL A 37 7.67 17.52 8.69
N GLU A 38 8.28 16.79 9.61
CA GLU A 38 8.52 15.36 9.57
C GLU A 38 7.21 14.56 9.59
N VAL A 39 6.26 14.94 10.45
CA VAL A 39 4.93 14.28 10.53
C VAL A 39 4.15 14.55 9.25
N ARG A 40 4.13 15.80 8.79
CA ARG A 40 3.43 16.18 7.55
C ARG A 40 4.02 15.49 6.32
N ALA A 41 5.33 15.41 6.23
CA ALA A 41 6.03 14.73 5.14
C ALA A 41 5.74 13.22 5.15
N ALA A 42 5.82 12.57 6.32
CA ALA A 42 5.50 11.16 6.47
C ALA A 42 4.03 10.88 6.09
N LEU A 43 3.10 11.72 6.55
CA LEU A 43 1.68 11.59 6.21
C LEU A 43 1.42 11.74 4.71
N ALA A 44 2.06 12.72 4.06
CA ALA A 44 1.93 12.94 2.61
C ALA A 44 2.48 11.74 1.82
N ALA A 45 3.64 11.20 2.21
CA ALA A 45 4.22 10.03 1.57
C ALA A 45 3.33 8.79 1.74
N LEU A 46 2.88 8.51 2.98
CA LEU A 46 1.97 7.39 3.28
C LEU A 46 0.64 7.53 2.52
N SER A 47 0.10 8.74 2.41
CA SER A 47 -1.14 8.99 1.67
C SER A 47 -0.98 8.75 0.17
N THR A 48 0.17 9.14 -0.40
CA THR A 48 0.49 8.91 -1.80
C THR A 48 0.62 7.42 -2.10
N VAL A 49 1.38 6.69 -1.28
CA VAL A 49 1.55 5.24 -1.43
C VAL A 49 0.22 4.50 -1.23
N ALA A 50 -0.55 4.85 -0.20
CA ALA A 50 -1.86 4.24 0.05
C ALA A 50 -2.82 4.46 -1.12
N THR A 51 -2.79 5.63 -1.76
CA THR A 51 -3.62 5.91 -2.94
C THR A 51 -3.23 5.05 -4.13
N ARG A 52 -1.92 4.90 -4.38
CA ARG A 52 -1.41 4.03 -5.43
C ARG A 52 -1.76 2.56 -5.19
N LEU A 53 -1.61 2.09 -3.95
CA LEU A 53 -2.00 0.73 -3.55
C LEU A 53 -3.50 0.48 -3.76
N ARG A 54 -4.36 1.44 -3.38
CA ARG A 54 -5.81 1.32 -3.62
C ARG A 54 -6.16 1.16 -5.11
N HIS A 55 -5.50 1.92 -5.99
CA HIS A 55 -5.74 1.78 -7.43
C HIS A 55 -5.29 0.42 -7.96
N TRP A 56 -4.15 -0.09 -7.48
CA TRP A 56 -3.69 -1.42 -7.85
C TRP A 56 -4.60 -2.53 -7.33
N GLU A 57 -5.01 -2.47 -6.06
CA GLU A 57 -5.99 -3.40 -5.49
C GLU A 57 -7.31 -3.38 -6.27
N GLN A 58 -7.78 -2.19 -6.66
CA GLN A 58 -8.99 -2.06 -7.47
C GLN A 58 -8.83 -2.73 -8.83
N ALA A 59 -7.71 -2.50 -9.53
CA ALA A 59 -7.43 -3.15 -10.81
C ALA A 59 -7.36 -4.68 -10.65
N LEU A 60 -6.70 -5.17 -9.60
CA LEU A 60 -6.61 -6.60 -9.29
C LEU A 60 -7.99 -7.19 -9.00
N ARG A 61 -8.88 -6.47 -8.31
CA ARG A 61 -10.26 -6.94 -8.07
C ARG A 61 -11.04 -7.12 -9.39
N CYS A 62 -10.84 -6.23 -10.36
CA CYS A 62 -11.43 -6.41 -11.69
C CYS A 62 -10.90 -7.68 -12.36
N TYR A 63 -9.59 -7.92 -12.34
CA TYR A 63 -9.00 -9.13 -12.93
C TYR A 63 -9.36 -10.41 -12.18
N ALA A 64 -9.65 -10.33 -10.88
CA ALA A 64 -10.04 -11.47 -10.06
C ALA A 64 -11.50 -11.90 -10.28
N ASP A 65 -12.33 -11.02 -10.86
CA ASP A 65 -13.72 -11.29 -11.21
C ASP A 65 -13.79 -12.26 -12.41
N ALA A 66 -14.53 -13.36 -12.27
CA ALA A 66 -14.68 -14.35 -13.33
C ALA A 66 -15.42 -13.76 -14.55
N SER A 67 -16.40 -12.88 -14.32
CA SER A 67 -17.22 -12.30 -15.38
C SER A 67 -16.43 -11.34 -16.29
N PHE A 68 -15.31 -10.79 -15.80
CA PHE A 68 -14.36 -10.02 -16.62
C PHE A 68 -13.84 -10.85 -17.81
N TRP A 69 -13.76 -12.17 -17.67
CA TRP A 69 -13.19 -13.09 -18.66
C TRP A 69 -14.24 -13.75 -19.57
N GLU A 70 -15.53 -13.56 -19.31
CA GLU A 70 -16.63 -14.27 -19.99
C GLU A 70 -17.03 -13.67 -21.37
N GLY A 71 -16.25 -12.74 -21.93
CA GLY A 71 -16.55 -12.05 -23.20
C GLY A 71 -15.94 -12.67 -24.46
N ASP A 72 -16.74 -12.74 -25.54
CA ASP A 72 -16.33 -13.14 -26.90
C ASP A 72 -15.32 -12.15 -27.50
N GLY A 73 -14.03 -12.40 -27.27
CA GLY A 73 -12.96 -11.57 -27.84
C GLY A 73 -11.53 -11.86 -27.37
N HIS A 74 -11.33 -12.83 -26.48
CA HIS A 74 -10.09 -12.92 -25.68
C HIS A 74 -9.16 -14.10 -26.03
N ASN A 75 -9.45 -14.89 -27.06
CA ASN A 75 -8.72 -16.13 -27.39
C ASN A 75 -7.21 -15.97 -27.71
N ALA A 76 -6.68 -14.75 -27.75
CA ALA A 76 -5.26 -14.47 -27.98
C ALA A 76 -4.50 -13.93 -26.74
N CYS A 77 -5.19 -13.67 -25.61
CA CYS A 77 -4.52 -13.13 -24.43
C CYS A 77 -4.04 -14.26 -23.52
N LEU A 78 -2.72 -14.40 -23.33
CA LEU A 78 -2.14 -15.38 -22.40
C LEU A 78 -2.66 -15.24 -20.97
N ALA A 79 -3.09 -14.03 -20.56
CA ALA A 79 -3.70 -13.78 -19.27
C ALA A 79 -5.06 -14.48 -19.08
N LEU A 80 -5.75 -14.86 -20.16
CA LEU A 80 -7.01 -15.62 -20.09
C LEU A 80 -6.78 -17.01 -19.48
N HIS A 81 -5.61 -17.62 -19.71
CA HIS A 81 -5.27 -18.93 -19.13
C HIS A 81 -5.08 -18.88 -17.62
N ASP A 82 -4.69 -17.72 -17.08
CA ASP A 82 -4.62 -17.48 -15.63
C ASP A 82 -5.99 -17.23 -15.02
N ALA A 83 -6.95 -16.70 -15.80
CA ALA A 83 -8.33 -16.41 -15.38
C ALA A 83 -8.42 -15.67 -14.03
N GLY A 84 -7.45 -14.80 -13.74
CA GLY A 84 -7.39 -14.01 -12.52
C GLY A 84 -6.80 -14.72 -11.30
N ASP A 85 -6.20 -15.92 -11.44
CA ASP A 85 -5.56 -16.63 -10.33
C ASP A 85 -4.41 -15.82 -9.72
N MET A 86 -3.59 -15.15 -10.54
CA MET A 86 -2.55 -14.24 -10.06
C MET A 86 -3.14 -13.05 -9.31
N ALA A 87 -4.25 -12.50 -9.79
CA ALA A 87 -4.91 -11.39 -9.12
C ALA A 87 -5.46 -11.79 -7.75
N ARG A 88 -6.11 -12.96 -7.67
CA ARG A 88 -6.58 -13.55 -6.40
C ARG A 88 -5.43 -13.85 -5.45
N ALA A 89 -4.31 -14.37 -5.95
CA ALA A 89 -3.13 -14.65 -5.15
C ALA A 89 -2.49 -13.37 -4.58
N ALA A 90 -2.34 -12.33 -5.40
CA ALA A 90 -1.81 -11.03 -4.98
C ALA A 90 -2.69 -10.37 -3.90
N LEU A 91 -4.02 -10.35 -4.12
CA LEU A 91 -4.99 -9.79 -3.15
C LEU A 91 -5.00 -10.57 -1.83
N ALA A 92 -4.72 -11.88 -1.86
CA ALA A 92 -4.59 -12.71 -0.67
C ALA A 92 -3.23 -12.56 0.05
N GLY A 93 -2.34 -11.69 -0.44
CA GLY A 93 -1.00 -11.52 0.12
C GLY A 93 -0.09 -12.74 -0.05
N ARG A 94 -0.41 -13.63 -1.00
CA ARG A 94 0.39 -14.82 -1.28
C ARG A 94 1.51 -14.48 -2.25
N ALA A 95 2.66 -15.12 -2.07
CA ALA A 95 3.73 -15.05 -3.06
C ALA A 95 3.20 -15.55 -4.41
N LEU A 96 3.39 -14.73 -5.45
CA LEU A 96 3.11 -15.09 -6.82
C LEU A 96 4.21 -16.05 -7.30
N PHE A 97 3.84 -17.12 -8.01
CA PHE A 97 4.64 -18.31 -8.36
C PHE A 97 6.18 -18.17 -8.37
N HIS A 98 6.85 -19.20 -7.82
CA HIS A 98 8.22 -19.54 -8.22
C HIS A 98 8.19 -20.09 -9.65
N HIS A 99 8.85 -19.41 -10.59
CA HIS A 99 9.19 -20.02 -11.87
C HIS A 99 10.10 -21.22 -11.59
N ARG A 100 9.70 -22.43 -11.99
CA ARG A 100 10.58 -23.59 -12.01
C ARG A 100 11.19 -23.59 -13.42
N ASP A 101 12.47 -23.27 -13.50
CA ASP A 101 13.27 -23.41 -14.72
C ASP A 101 13.20 -24.84 -15.28
#